data_AF-A0A916AXW1-F1
#
_entry.id   AF-A0A916AXW1-F1
#
_cell.length_a   1.000
_cell.length_b   1.000
_cell.length_c   1.000
_cell.angle_alpha   90.00
_cell.angle_beta   90.00
_cell.angle_gamma   90.00
#
_symmetry.space_group_name_H-M   'P 1'
#
loop_
_entity.id
_entity.type
_entity.pdbx_description
1 polymer ?
#
loop_
_entity_poly.entity_id
_entity_poly.type
_entity_poly.pdbx_seq_one_letter_code
_entity_poly.pdbx_strand_id
1 'polypeptide(L)'
;MAAFDAHIILVTFILLTTLVLLVSEKVAVDKTAIGIMVVLALTNILTPTETVAGFANPAVITVAAMFLLSRGLIRTGAVDFVTAAVMRFSRGKQAYATILIFVTVAAASAFINNTPVVVLFIPIVMALSCEYGFSPSKLLIPLSYVSILAGTCTLIGTSTNIIVSDLAATYGYEQLTMFELGRIGVPIALVGIVFLLAVAPLLMPARTGPVCELDHGKAKRYIAELIVPAQSPLIAADDILKVAEQKYGLSVIEVFRNGHILDPARSPLPVEAADILLVKGSAEELLACLKKEVLVLAHGEEDMTFGGGLKDDLIIELIVPPVSRLLRAPLLSTVLQHDPEIRIIAIRSRRSHYSYRKIQKVRLKIGDVILIRCPREKVATIRNSTDFVILEDIHHAMIDKEKAGIAVSIFAGVVAAASLGLADIMICSLAGVLAMALTHCFSLKDAYRTLQSEVLLLIVGTIALGLAMQKTGATELYAHLFLNLFQGLDPEYVLVGIIALTSICTHLLSNNATAVLLLPIAISTAVALGVNPKPFIVGVCFGASACYATPIGYQTNLLVYSPGGYRFSDYVKLGLPLNLLVIGLASIMIPRVWPF
;
A
#
# COMPACT_ATOMS: atom_id res chain seq x y z
N MET A 1 11.12 32.60 -37.46
CA MET A 1 10.15 32.68 -36.35
C MET A 1 8.80 32.25 -36.88
N ALA A 2 8.46 30.97 -36.75
CA ALA A 2 7.13 30.49 -37.15
C ALA A 2 6.11 31.08 -36.19
N ALA A 3 5.01 31.62 -36.72
CA ALA A 3 3.85 32.00 -35.92
C ALA A 3 3.44 30.78 -35.09
N PHE A 4 3.39 30.92 -33.77
CA PHE A 4 2.84 29.88 -32.91
C PHE A 4 1.40 29.62 -33.35
N ASP A 5 1.13 28.44 -33.92
CA ASP A 5 -0.22 28.02 -34.28
C ASP A 5 -1.10 28.10 -33.02
N ALA A 6 -2.27 28.72 -33.13
CA ALA A 6 -3.20 28.87 -32.02
C ALA A 6 -3.53 27.52 -31.37
N HIS A 7 -3.52 26.42 -32.15
CA HIS A 7 -3.74 25.07 -31.63
C HIS A 7 -2.57 24.59 -30.76
N ILE A 8 -1.32 24.89 -31.12
CA ILE A 8 -0.14 24.53 -30.30
C ILE A 8 -0.18 25.28 -28.97
N ILE A 9 -0.50 26.58 -28.99
CA ILE A 9 -0.63 27.38 -27.75
C ILE A 9 -1.70 26.79 -26.85
N LEU A 10 -2.86 26.45 -27.42
CA LEU A 10 -3.99 25.90 -26.68
C LEU A 10 -3.65 24.53 -26.07
N VAL A 11 -3.07 23.60 -26.85
CA VAL A 11 -2.63 22.30 -26.32
C VAL A 11 -1.55 22.46 -25.26
N THR A 12 -0.59 23.37 -25.45
CA THR A 12 0.43 23.69 -24.45
C THR A 12 -0.21 24.21 -23.16
N PHE A 13 -1.22 25.08 -23.27
CA PHE A 13 -1.95 25.59 -22.11
C PHE A 13 -2.73 24.49 -21.39
N ILE A 14 -3.40 23.59 -22.12
CA ILE A 14 -4.08 22.41 -21.55
C ILE A 14 -3.08 21.51 -20.83
N LEU A 15 -1.93 21.27 -21.44
CA LEU A 15 -0.85 20.48 -20.85
C LEU A 15 -0.31 21.11 -19.55
N LEU A 16 0.04 22.40 -19.57
CA LEU A 16 0.52 23.12 -18.39
C LEU A 16 -0.54 23.15 -17.27
N THR A 17 -1.80 23.38 -17.63
CA THR A 17 -2.91 23.34 -16.66
C THR A 17 -3.06 21.95 -16.06
N THR A 18 -2.99 20.90 -16.89
CA THR A 18 -3.00 19.51 -16.44
C THR A 18 -1.86 19.22 -15.48
N LEU A 19 -0.64 19.64 -15.82
CA LEU A 19 0.55 19.51 -14.98
C LEU A 19 0.33 20.18 -13.62
N VAL A 20 -0.14 21.43 -13.60
CA VAL A 20 -0.43 22.17 -12.37
C VAL A 20 -1.51 21.46 -11.53
N LEU A 21 -2.58 20.96 -12.16
CA LEU A 21 -3.63 20.24 -11.45
C LEU A 21 -3.10 18.95 -10.82
N LEU A 22 -2.33 18.15 -11.57
CA LEU A 22 -1.74 16.90 -11.09
C LEU A 22 -0.73 17.15 -9.95
N VAL A 23 0.15 18.14 -10.09
CA VAL A 23 1.13 18.49 -9.04
C VAL A 23 0.46 19.07 -7.80
N SER A 24 -0.60 19.86 -7.97
CA SER A 24 -1.29 20.49 -6.84
C SER A 24 -2.10 19.50 -6.01
N GLU A 25 -2.47 18.35 -6.58
CA GLU A 25 -3.38 17.33 -6.02
C GLU A 25 -4.72 17.89 -5.47
N LYS A 26 -5.06 19.15 -5.79
CA LYS A 26 -6.32 19.79 -5.35
C LYS A 26 -7.54 19.16 -6.01
N VAL A 27 -7.34 18.56 -7.17
CA VAL A 27 -8.35 17.90 -7.98
C VAL A 27 -7.91 16.45 -8.16
N ALA A 28 -8.86 15.53 -8.00
CA ALA A 28 -8.60 14.11 -8.20
C ALA A 28 -8.18 13.83 -9.66
N VAL A 29 -7.27 12.88 -9.81
CA VAL A 29 -6.57 12.59 -11.09
C VAL A 29 -7.55 12.19 -12.20
N ASP A 30 -8.60 11.45 -11.85
CA ASP A 30 -9.71 11.06 -12.72
C ASP A 30 -10.46 12.28 -13.29
N LYS A 31 -10.76 13.27 -12.45
CA LYS A 31 -11.43 14.51 -12.85
C LYS A 31 -10.57 15.31 -13.82
N THR A 32 -9.26 15.38 -13.57
CA THR A 32 -8.32 16.02 -14.50
C THR A 32 -8.34 15.33 -15.85
N ALA A 33 -8.30 13.99 -15.88
CA ALA A 33 -8.33 13.23 -17.12
C ALA A 33 -9.63 13.43 -17.93
N ILE A 34 -10.78 13.42 -17.26
CA ILE A 34 -12.07 13.74 -17.89
C ILE A 34 -12.08 15.18 -18.40
N GLY A 35 -11.52 16.12 -17.62
CA GLY A 35 -11.40 17.52 -18.02
C GLY A 35 -10.59 17.70 -19.30
N ILE A 36 -9.46 17.01 -19.44
CA ILE A 36 -8.64 17.00 -20.67
C ILE A 36 -9.49 16.57 -21.87
N MET A 37 -10.19 15.44 -21.75
CA MET A 37 -11.03 14.90 -22.83
C MET A 37 -12.11 15.90 -23.24
N VAL A 38 -12.82 16.47 -22.27
CA VAL A 38 -13.90 17.43 -22.52
C VAL A 38 -13.36 18.69 -23.21
N VAL A 39 -12.26 19.25 -22.72
CA VAL A 39 -11.68 20.47 -23.31
C VAL A 39 -11.17 20.21 -24.73
N LEU A 40 -10.50 19.08 -24.98
CA LEU A 40 -10.01 18.72 -26.32
C LEU A 40 -11.15 18.48 -27.33
N ALA A 41 -12.26 17.91 -26.88
CA ALA A 41 -13.45 17.75 -27.71
C ALA A 41 -14.15 19.09 -27.99
N LEU A 42 -14.35 19.93 -26.97
CA LEU A 42 -15.03 21.23 -27.12
C LEU A 42 -14.24 22.20 -28.01
N THR A 43 -12.91 22.07 -28.02
CA THR A 43 -12.03 22.90 -28.84
C THR A 43 -11.88 22.37 -30.27
N ASN A 44 -12.52 21.24 -30.62
CA ASN A 44 -12.44 20.56 -31.92
C ASN A 44 -11.01 20.19 -32.35
N ILE A 45 -10.05 20.13 -31.42
CA ILE A 45 -8.71 19.58 -31.69
C ILE A 45 -8.82 18.07 -31.97
N LEU A 46 -9.69 17.41 -31.19
CA LEU A 46 -10.03 16.00 -31.37
C LEU A 46 -11.51 15.86 -31.74
N THR A 47 -11.79 14.90 -32.60
CA THR A 47 -13.17 14.47 -32.84
C THR A 47 -13.71 13.70 -31.62
N PRO A 48 -15.03 13.55 -31.46
CA PRO A 48 -15.60 12.76 -30.37
C PRO A 48 -15.09 11.32 -30.32
N THR A 49 -14.90 10.68 -31.48
CA THR A 49 -14.37 9.32 -31.59
C THR A 49 -12.92 9.24 -31.15
N GLU A 50 -12.09 10.20 -31.53
CA GLU A 50 -10.67 10.28 -31.10
C GLU A 50 -10.55 10.57 -29.60
N THR A 51 -11.42 11.41 -29.06
CA THR A 51 -11.43 11.77 -27.64
C THR A 51 -11.67 10.54 -26.75
N VAL A 52 -12.56 9.64 -27.17
CA VAL A 52 -12.90 8.42 -26.40
C VAL A 52 -12.11 7.17 -26.84
N ALA A 53 -11.29 7.27 -27.89
CA ALA A 53 -10.54 6.14 -28.43
C ALA A 53 -9.64 5.46 -27.39
N GLY A 54 -9.16 6.22 -26.39
CA GLY A 54 -8.39 5.69 -25.27
C GLY A 54 -9.12 4.59 -24.48
N PHE A 55 -10.46 4.59 -24.41
CA PHE A 55 -11.22 3.53 -23.71
C PHE A 55 -11.12 2.17 -24.38
N ALA A 56 -10.93 2.14 -25.70
CA ALA A 56 -10.73 0.93 -26.49
C ALA A 56 -9.24 0.56 -26.64
N ASN A 57 -8.35 1.29 -25.97
CA ASN A 57 -6.91 1.06 -26.10
C ASN A 57 -6.49 -0.25 -25.38
N PRO A 58 -5.71 -1.13 -26.04
CA PRO A 58 -5.21 -2.36 -25.44
C PRO A 58 -4.50 -2.20 -24.09
N ALA A 59 -3.81 -1.08 -23.83
CA ALA A 59 -3.12 -0.85 -22.55
C ALA A 59 -4.10 -0.69 -21.42
N VAL A 60 -5.17 0.07 -21.64
CA VAL A 60 -6.20 0.30 -20.62
C VAL A 60 -6.84 -1.02 -20.23
N ILE A 61 -7.13 -1.87 -21.23
CA ILE A 61 -7.71 -3.20 -21.03
C ILE A 61 -6.71 -4.12 -20.31
N THR A 62 -5.45 -4.14 -20.74
CA THR A 62 -4.39 -4.96 -20.14
C THR A 62 -4.12 -4.57 -18.69
N VAL A 63 -4.00 -3.27 -18.40
CA VAL A 63 -3.81 -2.76 -17.03
C VAL A 63 -5.00 -3.11 -16.14
N ALA A 64 -6.23 -2.97 -16.64
CA ALA A 64 -7.42 -3.38 -15.91
C ALA A 64 -7.43 -4.89 -15.62
N ALA A 65 -7.10 -5.72 -16.62
CA ALA A 65 -7.01 -7.18 -16.46
C ALA A 65 -5.91 -7.58 -15.46
N MET A 66 -4.75 -6.90 -15.49
CA MET A 66 -3.67 -7.12 -14.53
C MET A 66 -4.07 -6.77 -13.09
N PHE A 67 -4.87 -5.71 -12.88
CA PHE A 67 -5.41 -5.42 -11.54
C PHE A 67 -6.30 -6.54 -11.04
N LEU A 68 -7.14 -7.13 -11.91
CA LEU A 68 -8.03 -8.24 -11.56
C LEU A 68 -7.23 -9.52 -11.25
N LEU A 69 -6.21 -9.85 -12.07
CA LEU A 69 -5.33 -11.00 -11.83
C LEU A 69 -4.54 -10.86 -10.52
N SER A 70 -3.97 -9.67 -10.28
CA SER A 70 -3.28 -9.35 -9.03
C SER A 70 -4.22 -9.53 -7.83
N ARG A 71 -5.48 -9.09 -7.96
CA ARG A 71 -6.48 -9.30 -6.91
C ARG A 71 -6.77 -10.77 -6.64
N GLY A 72 -6.85 -11.60 -7.69
CA GLY A 72 -7.02 -13.05 -7.55
C GLY A 72 -5.88 -13.70 -6.78
N LEU A 73 -4.63 -13.34 -7.07
CA LEU A 73 -3.46 -13.82 -6.32
C LEU A 73 -3.52 -13.41 -4.83
N ILE A 74 -3.86 -12.16 -4.55
CA ILE A 74 -3.94 -11.67 -3.17
C ILE A 74 -5.07 -12.35 -2.39
N ARG A 75 -6.27 -12.47 -2.98
CA ARG A 75 -7.45 -13.05 -2.30
C ARG A 75 -7.28 -14.53 -1.99
N THR A 76 -6.62 -15.27 -2.88
CA THR A 76 -6.36 -16.71 -2.69
C THR A 76 -5.22 -16.99 -1.72
N GLY A 77 -4.53 -15.97 -1.20
CA GLY A 77 -3.39 -16.17 -0.30
C GLY A 77 -2.17 -16.71 -1.03
N ALA A 78 -2.15 -16.59 -2.36
CA ALA A 78 -1.00 -16.96 -3.18
C ALA A 78 0.25 -16.14 -2.83
N VAL A 79 0.15 -15.12 -1.98
CA VAL A 79 1.31 -14.36 -1.52
C VAL A 79 1.59 -14.57 -0.01
N ASP A 80 0.71 -15.26 0.72
CA ASP A 80 0.91 -15.58 2.15
C ASP A 80 1.95 -16.67 2.40
N PHE A 81 2.19 -17.54 1.41
CA PHE A 81 3.28 -18.52 1.48
C PHE A 81 4.63 -17.82 1.71
N VAL A 82 4.76 -16.58 1.23
CA VAL A 82 5.96 -15.77 1.35
C VAL A 82 6.23 -15.43 2.81
N THR A 83 5.20 -15.03 3.57
CA THR A 83 5.32 -14.77 5.01
C THR A 83 5.82 -15.99 5.78
N ALA A 84 5.21 -17.16 5.54
CA ALA A 84 5.58 -18.39 6.21
C ALA A 84 6.99 -18.87 5.82
N ALA A 85 7.36 -18.72 4.54
CA ALA A 85 8.71 -19.01 4.06
C ALA A 85 9.74 -18.07 4.70
N VAL A 86 9.45 -16.76 4.77
CA VAL A 86 10.34 -15.78 5.40
C VAL A 86 10.61 -16.13 6.85
N MET A 87 9.56 -16.44 7.63
CA MET A 87 9.68 -16.85 9.03
C MET A 87 10.49 -18.15 9.19
N ARG A 88 10.22 -19.17 8.36
CA ARG A 88 10.87 -20.49 8.45
C ARG A 88 12.36 -20.45 8.08
N PHE A 89 12.73 -19.66 7.07
CA PHE A 89 14.09 -19.65 6.53
C PHE A 89 14.97 -18.53 7.10
N SER A 90 14.41 -17.54 7.80
CA SER A 90 15.15 -16.45 8.44
C SER A 90 16.12 -16.92 9.54
N ARG A 91 15.89 -18.10 10.14
CA ARG A 91 16.78 -18.74 11.15
C ARG A 91 17.23 -17.79 12.28
N GLY A 92 16.41 -16.81 12.67
CA GLY A 92 16.71 -15.91 13.77
C GLY A 92 17.64 -14.73 13.47
N LYS A 93 18.02 -14.50 12.20
CA LYS A 93 19.03 -13.47 11.85
C LYS A 93 18.46 -12.39 10.93
N GLN A 94 18.54 -11.12 11.36
CA GLN A 94 18.04 -9.95 10.62
C GLN A 94 18.56 -9.86 9.17
N ALA A 95 19.84 -10.16 8.93
CA ALA A 95 20.42 -10.10 7.59
C ALA A 95 19.76 -11.11 6.64
N TYR A 96 19.50 -12.33 7.11
CA TYR A 96 18.83 -13.37 6.31
C TYR A 96 17.37 -13.01 6.06
N ALA A 97 16.66 -12.49 7.06
CA ALA A 97 15.30 -11.96 6.89
C ALA A 97 15.25 -10.88 5.79
N THR A 98 16.18 -9.93 5.84
CA THR A 98 16.26 -8.81 4.89
C THR A 98 16.50 -9.30 3.46
N ILE A 99 17.48 -10.18 3.27
CA ILE A 99 17.80 -10.76 1.95
C ILE A 99 16.59 -11.52 1.41
N LEU A 100 15.95 -12.34 2.24
CA LEU A 100 14.80 -13.14 1.82
C LEU A 100 13.59 -12.27 1.45
N ILE A 101 13.34 -11.20 2.20
CA ILE A 101 12.33 -10.19 1.84
C ILE A 101 12.67 -9.55 0.50
N PHE A 102 13.91 -9.07 0.30
CA PHE A 102 14.27 -8.42 -0.96
C PHE A 102 14.16 -9.35 -2.16
N VAL A 103 14.62 -10.60 -2.03
CA VAL A 103 14.51 -11.60 -3.10
C VAL A 103 13.05 -11.91 -3.42
N THR A 104 12.22 -12.12 -2.40
CA THR A 104 10.81 -12.46 -2.60
C THR A 104 10.01 -11.27 -3.16
N VAL A 105 10.28 -10.06 -2.69
CA VAL A 105 9.68 -8.83 -3.21
C VAL A 105 10.13 -8.59 -4.64
N ALA A 106 11.41 -8.75 -4.94
CA ALA A 106 11.91 -8.60 -6.31
C ALA A 106 11.24 -9.62 -7.25
N ALA A 107 11.19 -10.90 -6.85
CA ALA A 107 10.53 -11.93 -7.65
C ALA A 107 9.03 -11.64 -7.84
N ALA A 108 8.32 -11.22 -6.79
CA ALA A 108 6.90 -10.89 -6.88
C ALA A 108 6.65 -9.64 -7.74
N SER A 109 7.38 -8.55 -7.49
CA SER A 109 7.21 -7.26 -8.17
C SER A 109 7.63 -7.29 -9.64
N ALA A 110 8.51 -8.23 -10.03
CA ALA A 110 8.84 -8.44 -11.42
C ALA A 110 7.65 -8.93 -12.25
N PHE A 111 6.58 -9.45 -11.64
CA PHE A 111 5.39 -9.93 -12.37
C PHE A 111 4.09 -9.32 -11.87
N ILE A 112 4.04 -8.85 -10.63
CA ILE A 112 2.88 -8.25 -10.00
C ILE A 112 3.15 -6.76 -9.85
N ASN A 113 2.12 -5.93 -10.03
CA ASN A 113 2.23 -4.49 -9.79
C ASN A 113 2.78 -4.19 -8.38
N ASN A 114 3.70 -3.23 -8.30
CA ASN A 114 4.43 -2.83 -7.10
C ASN A 114 3.54 -2.55 -5.87
N THR A 115 2.40 -1.86 -6.06
CA THR A 115 1.51 -1.43 -4.96
C THR A 115 1.03 -2.59 -4.07
N PRO A 116 0.33 -3.61 -4.59
CA PRO A 116 -0.12 -4.74 -3.78
C PRO A 116 1.02 -5.54 -3.13
N VAL A 117 2.18 -5.66 -3.78
CA VAL A 117 3.35 -6.32 -3.20
C VAL A 117 3.78 -5.55 -1.94
N VAL A 118 4.01 -4.24 -2.04
CA VAL A 118 4.44 -3.44 -0.89
C VAL A 118 3.42 -3.46 0.26
N VAL A 119 2.11 -3.34 -0.05
CA VAL A 119 1.04 -3.43 0.97
C VAL A 119 1.09 -4.73 1.76
N LEU A 120 1.33 -5.85 1.09
CA LEU A 120 1.44 -7.15 1.75
C LEU A 120 2.67 -7.26 2.65
N PHE A 121 3.80 -6.71 2.20
CA PHE A 121 5.06 -6.85 2.94
C PHE A 121 5.23 -5.85 4.09
N ILE A 122 4.48 -4.75 4.13
CA ILE A 122 4.46 -3.83 5.27
C ILE A 122 4.17 -4.57 6.60
N PRO A 123 3.05 -5.31 6.76
CA PRO A 123 2.76 -6.02 8.01
C PRO A 123 3.77 -7.14 8.30
N ILE A 124 4.32 -7.80 7.26
CA ILE A 124 5.37 -8.82 7.41
C ILE A 124 6.64 -8.20 8.00
N VAL A 125 7.11 -7.09 7.43
CA VAL A 125 8.27 -6.35 7.92
C VAL A 125 8.02 -5.89 9.35
N MET A 126 6.81 -5.40 9.67
CA MET A 126 6.46 -5.01 11.03
C MET A 126 6.50 -6.17 12.03
N ALA A 127 5.93 -7.33 11.67
CA ALA A 127 5.94 -8.51 12.53
C ALA A 127 7.37 -9.02 12.79
N LEU A 128 8.19 -9.14 11.74
CA LEU A 128 9.59 -9.56 11.83
C LEU A 128 10.44 -8.57 12.62
N SER A 129 10.16 -7.27 12.47
CA SER A 129 10.83 -6.22 13.23
C SER A 129 10.59 -6.38 14.73
N CYS A 130 9.37 -6.76 15.12
CA CYS A 130 9.04 -7.00 16.52
C CYS A 130 9.62 -8.32 17.04
N GLU A 131 9.56 -9.40 16.25
CA GLU A 131 10.12 -10.70 16.65
C GLU A 131 11.64 -10.66 16.83
N TYR A 132 12.36 -10.02 15.90
CA TYR A 132 13.83 -9.98 15.90
C TYR A 132 14.42 -8.69 16.51
N GLY A 133 13.58 -7.79 17.03
CA GLY A 133 14.02 -6.59 17.75
C GLY A 133 14.74 -5.54 16.90
N PHE A 134 14.45 -5.43 15.60
CA PHE A 134 15.02 -4.39 14.73
C PHE A 134 13.99 -3.33 14.34
N SER A 135 14.46 -2.14 13.94
CA SER A 135 13.56 -1.05 13.54
C SER A 135 12.96 -1.28 12.13
N PRO A 136 11.62 -1.24 11.96
CA PRO A 136 10.98 -1.41 10.64
C PRO A 136 11.38 -0.30 9.64
N SER A 137 11.72 0.89 10.15
CA SER A 137 12.24 2.01 9.38
C SER A 137 13.60 1.76 8.71
N LYS A 138 14.25 0.61 8.97
CA LYS A 138 15.44 0.21 8.22
C LYS A 138 15.12 -0.56 6.95
N LEU A 139 13.91 -1.12 6.83
CA LEU A 139 13.54 -2.00 5.72
C LEU A 139 12.41 -1.45 4.86
N LEU A 140 11.53 -0.59 5.38
CA LEU A 140 10.32 -0.18 4.66
C LEU A 140 10.59 0.70 3.42
N ILE A 141 11.52 1.66 3.44
CA ILE A 141 11.93 2.39 2.22
C ILE A 141 12.66 1.44 1.24
N PRO A 142 13.69 0.69 1.67
CA PRO A 142 14.36 -0.26 0.79
C PRO A 142 13.42 -1.28 0.15
N LEU A 143 12.43 -1.78 0.90
CA LEU A 143 11.37 -2.66 0.39
C LEU A 143 10.65 -2.03 -0.82
N SER A 144 10.22 -0.77 -0.70
CA SER A 144 9.59 -0.04 -1.80
C SER A 144 10.52 0.09 -2.99
N TYR A 145 11.80 0.44 -2.77
CA TYR A 145 12.77 0.60 -3.86
C TYR A 145 13.10 -0.71 -4.56
N VAL A 146 13.20 -1.82 -3.84
CA VAL A 146 13.36 -3.16 -4.44
C VAL A 146 12.15 -3.50 -5.30
N SER A 147 10.94 -3.21 -4.82
CA SER A 147 9.72 -3.41 -5.60
C SER A 147 9.74 -2.59 -6.90
N ILE A 148 10.11 -1.31 -6.84
CA ILE A 148 10.22 -0.45 -8.03
C ILE A 148 11.29 -0.98 -9.00
N LEU A 149 12.51 -1.28 -8.52
CA LEU A 149 13.62 -1.80 -9.33
C LEU A 149 13.20 -3.08 -10.06
N ALA A 150 12.62 -4.03 -9.33
CA ALA A 150 12.19 -5.29 -9.93
C ALA A 150 11.01 -5.12 -10.89
N GLY A 151 10.08 -4.21 -10.60
CA GLY A 151 8.97 -3.88 -11.49
C GLY A 151 9.41 -3.38 -12.88
N THR A 152 10.62 -2.81 -12.99
CA THR A 152 11.19 -2.41 -14.30
C THR A 152 11.75 -3.56 -15.13
N CYS A 153 11.87 -4.78 -14.57
CA CYS A 153 12.50 -5.91 -15.26
C CYS A 153 11.61 -6.59 -16.30
N THR A 154 10.29 -6.39 -16.24
CA THR A 154 9.35 -6.98 -17.21
C THR A 154 8.33 -5.94 -17.67
N LEU A 155 7.63 -6.26 -18.75
CA LEU A 155 6.54 -5.42 -19.25
C LEU A 155 5.41 -5.25 -18.22
N ILE A 156 5.05 -6.30 -17.48
CA ILE A 156 3.91 -6.28 -16.54
C ILE A 156 4.25 -5.84 -15.13
N GLY A 157 5.54 -5.81 -14.76
CA GLY A 157 5.95 -5.47 -13.40
C GLY A 157 5.47 -4.10 -12.94
N THR A 158 5.35 -3.14 -13.86
CA THR A 158 4.72 -1.84 -13.60
C THR A 158 3.78 -1.42 -14.73
N SER A 159 2.67 -0.77 -14.37
CA SER A 159 1.70 -0.23 -15.35
C SER A 159 2.33 0.80 -16.28
N THR A 160 3.39 1.48 -15.83
CA THR A 160 4.14 2.45 -16.65
C THR A 160 4.77 1.80 -17.88
N ASN A 161 5.28 0.57 -17.77
CA ASN A 161 5.92 -0.13 -18.89
C ASN A 161 4.88 -0.52 -19.95
N ILE A 162 3.71 -1.01 -19.52
CA ILE A 162 2.58 -1.33 -20.40
C ILE A 162 2.14 -0.07 -21.16
N ILE A 163 1.98 1.05 -20.44
CA ILE A 163 1.58 2.33 -21.03
C ILE A 163 2.59 2.79 -22.07
N VAL A 164 3.90 2.73 -21.77
CA VAL A 164 4.93 3.14 -22.73
C VAL A 164 4.94 2.25 -23.96
N SER A 165 4.85 0.93 -23.78
CA SER A 165 4.81 -0.05 -24.88
C SER A 165 3.65 0.22 -25.85
N ASP A 166 2.45 0.42 -25.31
CA ASP A 166 1.26 0.58 -26.14
C ASP A 166 1.15 1.98 -26.75
N LEU A 167 1.57 3.00 -26.02
CA LEU A 167 1.65 4.35 -26.59
C LEU A 167 2.69 4.37 -27.72
N ALA A 168 3.86 3.73 -27.56
CA ALA A 168 4.82 3.55 -28.66
C ALA A 168 4.19 2.85 -29.88
N ALA A 169 3.32 1.86 -29.67
CA ALA A 169 2.59 1.20 -30.74
C ALA A 169 1.63 2.14 -31.50
N THR A 170 0.98 3.06 -30.81
CA THR A 170 0.14 4.08 -31.47
C THR A 170 0.95 5.05 -32.34
N TYR A 171 2.25 5.23 -32.06
CA TYR A 171 3.19 5.98 -32.90
C TYR A 171 3.83 5.13 -34.02
N GLY A 172 3.41 3.87 -34.19
CA GLY A 172 3.88 2.99 -35.26
C GLY A 172 5.14 2.17 -34.92
N TYR A 173 5.54 2.12 -33.65
CA TYR A 173 6.69 1.30 -33.21
C TYR A 173 6.23 -0.07 -32.68
N GLU A 174 7.11 -1.06 -32.73
CA GLU A 174 6.80 -2.37 -32.15
C GLU A 174 6.60 -2.29 -30.63
N GLN A 175 5.61 -3.01 -30.13
CA GLN A 175 5.40 -3.17 -28.69
C GLN A 175 6.62 -3.86 -28.05
N LEU A 176 6.88 -3.51 -26.79
CA LEU A 176 7.95 -4.14 -26.01
C LEU A 176 7.56 -5.58 -25.70
N THR A 177 8.48 -6.52 -25.93
CA THR A 177 8.26 -7.91 -25.52
C THR A 177 8.35 -8.06 -23.99
N MET A 178 7.75 -9.12 -23.45
CA MET A 178 7.63 -9.37 -22.00
C MET A 178 8.95 -9.19 -21.22
N PHE A 179 10.06 -9.68 -21.76
CA PHE A 179 11.38 -9.67 -21.12
C PHE A 179 12.39 -8.73 -21.79
N GLU A 180 11.96 -7.86 -22.71
CA GLU A 180 12.89 -6.99 -23.43
C GLU A 180 13.62 -6.03 -22.48
N LEU A 181 12.85 -5.40 -21.58
CA LEU A 181 13.38 -4.52 -20.54
C LEU A 181 14.32 -5.25 -19.59
N GLY A 182 14.10 -6.55 -19.38
CA GLY A 182 14.89 -7.39 -18.47
C GLY A 182 16.37 -7.50 -18.84
N ARG A 183 16.73 -7.30 -20.13
CA ARG A 183 18.13 -7.30 -20.60
C ARG A 183 18.99 -6.27 -19.87
N ILE A 184 18.41 -5.14 -19.49
CA ILE A 184 19.09 -4.10 -18.69
C ILE A 184 18.48 -3.96 -17.30
N GLY A 185 17.17 -4.22 -17.14
CA GLY A 185 16.44 -4.12 -15.89
C GLY A 185 16.95 -5.09 -14.84
N VAL A 186 17.21 -6.35 -15.20
CA VAL A 186 17.72 -7.34 -14.23
C VAL A 186 19.12 -6.95 -13.71
N PRO A 187 20.11 -6.61 -14.57
CA PRO A 187 21.39 -6.07 -14.08
C PRO A 187 21.25 -4.83 -13.20
N ILE A 188 20.43 -3.85 -13.59
CA ILE A 188 20.22 -2.62 -12.82
C ILE A 188 19.57 -2.93 -11.45
N ALA A 189 18.56 -3.80 -11.44
CA ALA A 189 17.90 -4.24 -10.21
C ALA A 189 18.85 -4.98 -9.29
N LEU A 190 19.71 -5.87 -9.80
CA LEU A 190 20.73 -6.56 -9.01
C LEU A 190 21.71 -5.57 -8.36
N VAL A 191 22.25 -4.63 -9.14
CA VAL A 191 23.17 -3.61 -8.61
C VAL A 191 22.45 -2.72 -7.58
N GLY A 192 21.21 -2.31 -7.86
CA GLY A 192 20.39 -1.52 -6.94
C GLY A 192 20.06 -2.26 -5.64
N ILE A 193 19.73 -3.55 -5.70
CA ILE A 193 19.47 -4.39 -4.52
C ILE A 193 20.75 -4.54 -3.69
N VAL A 194 21.90 -4.80 -4.33
CA VAL A 194 23.19 -4.87 -3.63
C VAL A 194 23.53 -3.53 -2.98
N PHE A 195 23.31 -2.42 -3.67
CA PHE A 195 23.45 -1.07 -3.12
C PHE A 195 22.56 -0.88 -1.89
N LEU A 196 21.29 -1.30 -1.95
CA LEU A 196 20.37 -1.19 -0.81
C LEU A 196 20.80 -2.04 0.38
N LEU A 197 21.26 -3.27 0.15
CA LEU A 197 21.78 -4.14 1.21
C LEU A 197 23.01 -3.53 1.91
N ALA A 198 23.88 -2.84 1.16
CA ALA A 198 25.08 -2.22 1.71
C ALA A 198 24.82 -0.86 2.37
N VAL A 199 24.00 0.00 1.75
CA VAL A 199 23.88 1.42 2.11
C VAL A 199 22.67 1.70 3.00
N ALA A 200 21.56 0.98 2.84
CA ALA A 200 20.37 1.21 3.67
C ALA A 200 20.64 1.02 5.18
N PRO A 201 21.39 0.01 5.64
CA PRO A 201 21.70 -0.15 7.06
C PRO A 201 22.46 1.05 7.68
N LEU A 202 23.22 1.78 6.85
CA LEU A 202 24.04 2.93 7.24
C LEU A 202 23.23 4.24 7.24
N LEU A 203 22.40 4.46 6.22
CA LEU A 203 21.68 5.73 6.02
C LEU A 203 20.28 5.75 6.65
N MET A 204 19.62 4.60 6.75
CA MET A 204 18.24 4.56 7.24
C MET A 204 18.17 4.75 8.76
N PRO A 205 17.23 5.58 9.25
CA PRO A 205 17.13 5.86 10.65
C PRO A 205 16.64 4.61 11.41
N ALA A 206 17.18 4.38 12.61
CA ALA A 206 16.68 3.36 13.54
C ALA A 206 15.52 3.96 14.36
N ARG A 207 14.34 4.08 13.76
CA ARG A 207 13.11 4.50 14.43
C ARG A 207 12.36 3.24 14.82
N THR A 208 12.28 2.97 16.11
CA THR A 208 11.35 1.97 16.63
C THR A 208 9.94 2.42 16.24
N GLY A 209 9.31 1.66 15.34
CA GLY A 209 7.89 1.83 15.08
C GLY A 209 7.14 1.67 16.40
N PRO A 210 6.07 2.45 16.64
CA PRO A 210 5.35 2.43 17.93
C PRO A 210 4.72 1.07 18.29
N VAL A 211 4.81 0.08 17.42
CA VAL A 211 4.17 -1.24 17.52
C VAL A 211 4.98 -2.25 18.35
N CYS A 212 6.30 -2.13 18.47
CA CYS A 212 7.12 -3.19 19.11
C CYS A 212 7.38 -3.01 20.61
N GLU A 213 6.84 -1.97 21.27
CA GLU A 213 6.78 -1.91 22.75
C GLU A 213 5.57 -2.70 23.28
N LEU A 214 5.38 -3.91 22.75
CA LEU A 214 4.45 -4.89 23.28
C LEU A 214 5.30 -5.99 23.90
N ASP A 215 5.52 -5.84 25.20
CA ASP A 215 6.32 -6.70 26.10
C ASP A 215 6.24 -8.20 25.73
N HIS A 216 7.29 -8.71 25.08
CA HIS A 216 7.43 -10.12 24.71
C HIS A 216 7.88 -10.93 25.93
N GLY A 217 6.94 -11.54 26.64
CA GLY A 217 7.25 -12.53 27.68
C GLY A 217 6.20 -12.69 28.78
N LYS A 218 5.26 -11.74 28.90
CA LYS A 218 4.08 -11.86 29.76
C LYS A 218 2.84 -11.75 28.87
N ALA A 219 1.84 -12.61 29.07
CA ALA A 219 0.58 -12.55 28.32
C ALA A 219 0.10 -11.09 28.23
N LYS A 220 -0.31 -10.63 27.03
CA LYS A 220 -0.72 -9.23 26.79
C LYS A 220 -1.78 -8.85 27.83
N ARG A 221 -1.42 -8.10 28.87
CA ARG A 221 -2.37 -7.74 29.94
C ARG A 221 -3.12 -6.46 29.58
N TYR A 222 -4.42 -6.60 29.42
CA TYR A 222 -5.39 -5.54 29.20
C TYR A 222 -5.94 -5.03 30.51
N ILE A 223 -6.45 -3.80 30.51
CA ILE A 223 -7.17 -3.22 31.63
C ILE A 223 -8.64 -3.11 31.24
N ALA A 224 -9.51 -3.67 32.06
CA ALA A 224 -10.96 -3.71 31.84
C ALA A 224 -11.73 -3.21 33.07
N GLU A 225 -12.85 -2.55 32.83
CA GLU A 225 -13.82 -2.18 33.86
C GLU A 225 -14.97 -3.19 33.83
N LEU A 226 -15.11 -3.95 34.91
CA LEU A 226 -16.10 -5.02 35.00
C LEU A 226 -16.94 -4.88 36.28
N ILE A 227 -18.25 -5.13 36.17
CA ILE A 227 -19.18 -5.13 37.30
C ILE A 227 -19.25 -6.53 37.91
N VAL A 228 -19.41 -6.59 39.23
CA VAL A 228 -19.66 -7.80 40.00
C VAL A 228 -21.18 -8.08 40.01
N PRO A 229 -21.67 -9.13 39.30
CA PRO A 229 -23.08 -9.49 39.35
C PRO A 229 -23.47 -10.08 40.72
N ALA A 230 -24.76 -10.04 41.07
CA ALA A 230 -25.27 -10.49 42.37
C ALA A 230 -24.95 -11.97 42.71
N GLN A 231 -24.72 -12.81 41.70
CA GLN A 231 -24.40 -14.24 41.85
C GLN A 231 -22.89 -14.53 41.72
N SER A 232 -22.05 -13.49 41.69
CA SER A 232 -20.61 -13.67 41.45
C SER A 232 -19.94 -14.45 42.58
N PRO A 233 -19.11 -15.46 42.25
CA PRO A 233 -18.32 -16.20 43.25
C PRO A 233 -17.22 -15.33 43.90
N LEU A 234 -17.02 -14.09 43.44
CA LEU A 234 -16.06 -13.15 44.02
C LEU A 234 -16.59 -12.45 45.27
N ILE A 235 -17.92 -12.43 45.50
CA ILE A 235 -18.54 -11.83 46.69
C ILE A 235 -18.19 -12.61 47.97
N ALA A 236 -18.01 -13.93 47.85
CA ALA A 236 -17.67 -14.82 48.96
C ALA A 236 -16.15 -14.91 49.24
N ALA A 237 -15.33 -14.06 48.60
CA ALA A 237 -13.88 -14.09 48.76
C ALA A 237 -13.43 -13.25 49.97
N ASP A 238 -12.68 -13.86 50.89
CA ASP A 238 -12.05 -13.15 52.01
C ASP A 238 -10.93 -12.20 51.55
N ASP A 239 -10.24 -12.56 50.47
CA ASP A 239 -9.21 -11.75 49.80
C ASP A 239 -9.42 -11.79 48.29
N ILE A 240 -9.97 -10.70 47.77
CA ILE A 240 -10.26 -10.55 46.34
C ILE A 240 -9.00 -10.59 45.48
N LEU A 241 -7.86 -10.06 45.95
CA LEU A 241 -6.62 -10.04 45.18
C LEU A 241 -6.15 -11.46 44.91
N LYS A 242 -6.13 -12.28 45.96
CA LYS A 242 -5.66 -13.66 45.89
C LYS A 242 -6.62 -14.55 45.11
N VAL A 243 -7.93 -14.42 45.34
CA VAL A 243 -8.93 -15.25 44.64
C VAL A 243 -9.00 -14.91 43.16
N ALA A 244 -8.97 -13.61 42.80
CA ALA A 244 -8.96 -13.18 41.40
C ALA A 244 -7.70 -13.65 40.67
N GLU A 245 -6.53 -13.56 41.30
CA GLU A 245 -5.27 -13.95 40.68
C GLU A 245 -5.14 -15.47 40.56
N GLN A 246 -5.44 -16.24 41.61
CA GLN A 246 -5.23 -17.70 41.61
C GLN A 246 -6.29 -18.47 40.84
N LYS A 247 -7.56 -18.05 40.89
CA LYS A 247 -8.68 -18.79 40.29
C LYS A 247 -9.02 -18.31 38.88
N TYR A 248 -8.72 -17.05 38.57
CA TYR A 248 -9.14 -16.41 37.32
C TYR A 248 -8.01 -15.69 36.58
N GLY A 249 -6.78 -15.66 37.10
CA GLY A 249 -5.63 -15.00 36.45
C GLY A 249 -5.71 -13.47 36.42
N LEU A 250 -6.69 -12.87 37.11
CA LEU A 250 -6.96 -11.44 37.08
C LEU A 250 -6.25 -10.73 38.24
N SER A 251 -5.58 -9.62 37.94
CA SER A 251 -5.06 -8.71 38.94
C SER A 251 -6.04 -7.57 39.17
N VAL A 252 -6.68 -7.51 40.33
CA VAL A 252 -7.57 -6.40 40.69
C VAL A 252 -6.73 -5.21 41.14
N ILE A 253 -6.97 -4.05 40.53
CA ILE A 253 -6.22 -2.81 40.79
C ILE A 253 -7.00 -1.93 41.77
N GLU A 254 -8.26 -1.65 41.46
CA GLU A 254 -9.13 -0.76 42.25
C GLU A 254 -10.55 -1.32 42.28
N VAL A 255 -11.27 -1.07 43.37
CA VAL A 255 -12.71 -1.31 43.51
C VAL A 255 -13.40 0.04 43.60
N PHE A 256 -14.41 0.27 42.77
CA PHE A 256 -15.22 1.47 42.83
C PHE A 256 -16.61 1.13 43.39
N ARG A 257 -16.95 1.77 44.51
CA ARG A 257 -18.21 1.59 45.23
C ARG A 257 -18.75 2.95 45.65
N ASN A 258 -20.02 3.23 45.35
CA ASN A 258 -20.74 4.44 45.80
C ASN A 258 -19.98 5.77 45.59
N GLY A 259 -19.24 5.93 44.48
CA GLY A 259 -18.50 7.17 44.21
C GLY A 259 -17.06 7.22 44.75
N HIS A 260 -16.65 6.21 45.53
CA HIS A 260 -15.33 6.13 46.15
C HIS A 260 -14.44 5.07 45.48
N ILE A 261 -13.15 5.38 45.35
CA ILE A 261 -12.13 4.44 44.88
C ILE A 261 -11.50 3.80 46.11
N LEU A 262 -11.58 2.48 46.18
CA LEU A 262 -11.00 1.65 47.22
C LEU A 262 -9.83 0.86 46.62
N ASP A 263 -8.69 0.88 47.32
CA ASP A 263 -7.49 0.13 46.93
C ASP A 263 -7.40 -1.15 47.79
N PRO A 264 -7.80 -2.33 47.25
CA PRO A 264 -7.81 -3.58 47.99
C PRO A 264 -6.42 -4.01 48.47
N ALA A 265 -5.32 -3.47 47.90
CA ALA A 265 -3.96 -3.76 48.35
C ALA A 265 -3.57 -2.97 49.61
N ARG A 266 -4.23 -1.84 49.88
CA ARG A 266 -3.97 -1.00 51.07
C ARG A 266 -4.91 -1.35 52.22
N SER A 267 -6.14 -1.69 51.91
CA SER A 267 -7.16 -2.07 52.88
C SER A 267 -7.94 -3.27 52.34
N PRO A 268 -7.71 -4.49 52.83
CA PRO A 268 -8.51 -5.64 52.46
C PRO A 268 -10.00 -5.35 52.71
N LEU A 269 -10.84 -5.58 51.70
CA LEU A 269 -12.27 -5.32 51.77
C LEU A 269 -13.07 -6.42 51.06
N PRO A 270 -14.23 -6.84 51.60
CA PRO A 270 -15.11 -7.78 50.94
C PRO A 270 -15.79 -7.10 49.74
N VAL A 271 -15.89 -7.81 48.64
CA VAL A 271 -16.54 -7.32 47.40
C VAL A 271 -18.05 -7.49 47.52
N GLU A 272 -18.80 -6.49 47.06
CA GLU A 272 -20.26 -6.47 47.07
C GLU A 272 -20.82 -6.56 45.65
N ALA A 273 -22.10 -6.95 45.53
CA ALA A 273 -22.81 -6.87 44.27
C ALA A 273 -22.84 -5.42 43.76
N ALA A 274 -22.75 -5.24 42.44
CA ALA A 274 -22.66 -3.95 41.76
C ALA A 274 -21.35 -3.16 41.97
N ASP A 275 -20.35 -3.72 42.66
CA ASP A 275 -18.99 -3.15 42.65
C ASP A 275 -18.43 -3.12 41.22
N ILE A 276 -17.73 -2.04 40.89
CA ILE A 276 -16.98 -1.95 39.62
C ILE A 276 -15.51 -2.24 39.92
N LEU A 277 -15.02 -3.35 39.37
CA LEU A 277 -13.63 -3.76 39.47
C LEU A 277 -12.83 -3.25 38.29
N LEU A 278 -11.73 -2.58 38.60
CA LEU A 278 -10.69 -2.31 37.62
C LEU A 278 -9.70 -3.47 37.62
N VAL A 279 -9.76 -4.32 36.59
CA VAL A 279 -8.95 -5.54 36.53
C VAL A 279 -7.92 -5.49 35.41
N LYS A 280 -6.80 -6.18 35.62
CA LYS A 280 -5.75 -6.38 34.65
C LYS A 280 -5.52 -7.87 34.40
N GLY A 281 -5.72 -8.30 33.15
CA GLY A 281 -5.63 -9.70 32.75
C GLY A 281 -5.41 -9.85 31.25
N SER A 282 -5.06 -11.05 30.80
CA SER A 282 -4.99 -11.37 29.37
C SER A 282 -6.38 -11.36 28.73
N ALA A 283 -6.44 -11.25 27.40
CA ALA A 283 -7.71 -11.31 26.68
C ALA A 283 -8.47 -12.61 26.98
N GLU A 284 -7.77 -13.74 27.03
CA GLU A 284 -8.34 -15.06 27.33
C GLU A 284 -8.94 -15.13 28.74
N GLU A 285 -8.23 -14.64 29.75
CA GLU A 285 -8.69 -14.61 31.15
C GLU A 285 -9.92 -13.71 31.33
N LEU A 286 -9.92 -12.52 30.73
CA LEU A 286 -11.05 -11.59 30.76
C LEU A 286 -12.29 -12.22 30.11
N LEU A 287 -12.12 -12.86 28.95
CA LEU A 287 -13.20 -13.53 28.23
C LEU A 287 -13.73 -14.75 28.98
N ALA A 288 -12.85 -15.52 29.63
CA ALA A 288 -13.26 -16.65 30.45
C ALA A 288 -14.14 -16.20 31.64
N CYS A 289 -13.84 -15.05 32.24
CA CYS A 289 -14.65 -14.47 33.32
C CYS A 289 -16.01 -13.99 32.83
N LEU A 290 -16.05 -13.33 31.67
CA LEU A 290 -17.29 -12.87 31.04
C LEU A 290 -18.19 -14.05 30.62
N LYS A 291 -17.61 -15.11 30.03
CA LYS A 291 -18.37 -16.30 29.59
C LYS A 291 -18.97 -17.11 30.75
N LYS A 292 -18.31 -17.12 31.90
CA LYS A 292 -18.77 -17.81 33.11
C LYS A 292 -19.61 -16.91 34.02
N GLU A 293 -19.94 -15.70 33.57
CA GLU A 293 -20.72 -14.70 34.32
C GLU A 293 -20.14 -14.40 35.71
N VAL A 294 -18.83 -14.57 35.88
CA VAL A 294 -18.12 -14.21 37.13
C VAL A 294 -18.10 -12.68 37.28
N LEU A 295 -17.99 -11.98 36.15
CA LEU A 295 -17.98 -10.53 36.01
C LEU A 295 -18.75 -10.16 34.73
N VAL A 296 -19.33 -8.96 34.68
CA VAL A 296 -20.07 -8.44 33.52
C VAL A 296 -19.50 -7.10 33.05
N LEU A 297 -19.77 -6.69 31.82
CA LEU A 297 -19.25 -5.43 31.27
C LEU A 297 -19.94 -4.22 31.94
N ALA A 298 -19.17 -3.19 32.30
CA ALA A 298 -19.70 -2.04 33.02
C ALA A 298 -20.57 -1.08 32.18
N HIS A 299 -20.59 -1.23 30.86
CA HIS A 299 -21.24 -0.28 29.94
C HIS A 299 -22.20 -1.00 28.97
N GLY A 300 -23.50 -0.88 29.25
CA GLY A 300 -24.63 -1.32 28.42
C GLY A 300 -25.92 -1.20 29.22
N GLU A 301 -26.97 -0.60 28.66
CA GLU A 301 -28.29 -0.49 29.30
C GLU A 301 -28.84 -1.88 29.70
N GLU A 302 -29.62 -1.89 30.78
CA GLU A 302 -30.10 -3.07 31.54
C GLU A 302 -30.99 -4.05 30.75
N ASP A 303 -31.37 -3.76 29.50
CA ASP A 303 -32.25 -4.60 28.70
C ASP A 303 -31.53 -5.24 27.52
N MET A 304 -30.72 -6.27 27.78
CA MET A 304 -30.55 -7.41 26.88
C MET A 304 -29.93 -8.56 27.68
N THR A 305 -30.78 -9.52 28.03
CA THR A 305 -30.38 -10.83 28.51
C THR A 305 -29.24 -11.41 27.66
N PHE A 306 -28.23 -11.98 28.32
CA PHE A 306 -27.29 -12.92 27.68
C PHE A 306 -28.08 -14.16 27.26
N GLY A 307 -28.81 -14.05 26.13
CA GLY A 307 -29.78 -15.03 25.68
C GLY A 307 -30.04 -14.99 24.17
N GLY A 308 -29.20 -14.29 23.39
CA GLY A 308 -29.25 -14.25 21.93
C GLY A 308 -27.97 -14.78 21.29
N GLY A 309 -28.04 -15.98 20.69
CA GLY A 309 -27.16 -16.49 19.63
C GLY A 309 -25.65 -16.22 19.71
N LEU A 310 -24.92 -17.03 20.49
CA LEU A 310 -23.45 -17.10 20.58
C LEU A 310 -22.70 -17.59 19.32
N LYS A 311 -23.18 -17.36 18.09
CA LYS A 311 -22.59 -18.00 16.89
C LYS A 311 -21.75 -17.12 15.95
N ASP A 312 -21.91 -15.79 15.92
CA ASP A 312 -21.23 -14.96 14.89
C ASP A 312 -20.54 -13.66 15.39
N ASP A 313 -20.48 -13.44 16.70
CA ASP A 313 -19.75 -12.30 17.27
C ASP A 313 -18.25 -12.57 17.33
N LEU A 314 -17.46 -11.63 16.81
CA LEU A 314 -16.00 -11.68 16.81
C LEU A 314 -15.42 -10.74 17.86
N ILE A 315 -14.29 -11.15 18.43
CA ILE A 315 -13.47 -10.34 19.30
C ILE A 315 -12.19 -10.00 18.55
N ILE A 316 -11.91 -8.71 18.41
CA ILE A 316 -10.78 -8.22 17.61
C ILE A 316 -9.96 -7.19 18.38
N GLU A 317 -8.64 -7.24 18.16
CA GLU A 317 -7.70 -6.23 18.66
C GLU A 317 -7.57 -5.10 17.63
N LEU A 318 -7.93 -3.87 18.02
CA LEU A 318 -7.77 -2.66 17.23
C LEU A 318 -6.59 -1.85 17.75
N ILE A 319 -5.63 -1.49 16.89
CA ILE A 319 -4.59 -0.51 17.21
C ILE A 319 -4.92 0.84 16.59
N VAL A 320 -4.64 1.93 17.31
CA VAL A 320 -4.82 3.30 16.81
C VAL A 320 -3.58 3.72 15.98
N PRO A 321 -3.70 3.87 14.64
CA PRO A 321 -2.59 4.28 13.78
C PRO A 321 -2.29 5.79 13.91
N PRO A 322 -1.09 6.24 13.47
CA PRO A 322 -0.71 7.67 13.48
C PRO A 322 -1.61 8.61 12.67
N VAL A 323 -2.37 8.07 11.72
CA VAL A 323 -3.25 8.83 10.80
C VAL A 323 -4.70 8.88 11.33
N SER A 324 -4.99 8.24 12.47
CA SER A 324 -6.33 8.18 13.03
C SER A 324 -6.86 9.57 13.38
N ARG A 325 -8.09 9.88 12.97
CA ARG A 325 -8.78 11.14 13.32
C ARG A 325 -9.18 11.16 14.79
N LEU A 326 -9.13 10.02 15.46
CA LEU A 326 -9.51 9.82 16.87
C LEU A 326 -8.36 10.12 17.84
N LEU A 327 -7.20 10.55 17.34
CA LEU A 327 -6.09 10.94 18.20
C LEU A 327 -6.49 12.09 19.11
N ARG A 328 -6.24 11.91 20.42
CA ARG A 328 -6.59 12.83 21.51
C ARG A 328 -8.09 12.98 21.79
N ALA A 329 -8.96 12.24 21.10
CA ALA A 329 -10.38 12.16 21.44
C ALA A 329 -10.58 11.26 22.68
N PRO A 330 -11.56 11.57 23.55
CA PRO A 330 -12.00 10.65 24.60
C PRO A 330 -12.47 9.31 24.02
N LEU A 331 -12.05 8.18 24.60
CA LEU A 331 -12.48 6.84 24.16
C LEU A 331 -14.02 6.71 24.13
N LEU A 332 -14.68 7.24 25.16
CA LEU A 332 -16.14 7.24 25.32
C LEU A 332 -16.88 8.18 24.35
N SER A 333 -16.18 9.03 23.60
CA SER A 333 -16.79 9.89 22.57
C SER A 333 -16.48 9.42 21.14
N THR A 334 -15.93 8.22 20.96
CA THR A 334 -15.57 7.68 19.65
C THR A 334 -16.74 6.98 18.97
N VAL A 335 -16.62 6.77 17.66
CA VAL A 335 -17.58 6.01 16.83
C VAL A 335 -17.82 4.60 17.38
N LEU A 336 -16.84 4.00 18.06
CA LEU A 336 -16.95 2.67 18.65
C LEU A 336 -17.98 2.57 19.79
N GLN A 337 -18.18 3.66 20.55
CA GLN A 337 -19.15 3.68 21.66
C GLN A 337 -20.58 3.99 21.18
N HIS A 338 -20.70 4.70 20.05
CA HIS A 338 -22.00 5.10 19.50
C HIS A 338 -22.64 4.03 18.61
N ASP A 339 -21.89 2.98 18.24
CA ASP A 339 -22.43 1.84 17.50
C ASP A 339 -23.01 0.82 18.49
N PRO A 340 -24.33 0.56 18.48
CA PRO A 340 -24.98 -0.33 19.45
C PRO A 340 -24.51 -1.79 19.35
N GLU A 341 -23.92 -2.18 18.21
CA GLU A 341 -23.44 -3.54 17.95
C GLU A 341 -21.95 -3.73 18.31
N ILE A 342 -21.25 -2.65 18.68
CA ILE A 342 -19.84 -2.70 19.09
C ILE A 342 -19.75 -2.50 20.60
N ARG A 343 -19.04 -3.42 21.27
CA ARG A 343 -18.77 -3.34 22.72
C ARG A 343 -17.28 -3.30 22.98
N ILE A 344 -16.82 -2.28 23.70
CA ILE A 344 -15.43 -2.18 24.15
C ILE A 344 -15.27 -3.08 25.39
N ILE A 345 -14.35 -4.03 25.31
CA ILE A 345 -14.06 -4.97 26.41
C ILE A 345 -12.94 -4.43 27.28
N ALA A 346 -11.85 -3.99 26.67
CA ALA A 346 -10.66 -3.59 27.40
C ALA A 346 -9.78 -2.65 26.59
N ILE A 347 -8.90 -1.91 27.29
CA ILE A 347 -7.89 -1.06 26.67
C ILE A 347 -6.50 -1.41 27.19
N ARG A 348 -5.52 -1.31 26.31
CA ARG A 348 -4.11 -1.37 26.64
C ARG A 348 -3.43 -0.12 26.10
N SER A 349 -2.69 0.56 26.98
CA SER A 349 -1.95 1.75 26.64
C SER A 349 -0.59 1.74 27.34
N ARG A 350 0.39 2.43 26.75
CA ARG A 350 1.82 2.36 27.09
C ARG A 350 2.21 2.78 28.51
N ARG A 351 1.35 3.48 29.25
CA ARG A 351 1.64 3.90 30.65
C ARG A 351 0.86 3.04 31.63
N SER A 352 1.55 2.22 32.42
CA SER A 352 0.95 1.20 33.30
C SER A 352 0.27 1.72 34.59
N HIS A 353 -0.18 2.97 34.63
CA HIS A 353 -0.75 3.56 35.84
C HIS A 353 -2.11 4.21 35.54
N TYR A 354 -3.12 3.35 35.43
CA TYR A 354 -4.51 3.77 35.36
C TYR A 354 -5.13 3.74 36.75
N SER A 355 -5.97 4.74 37.01
CA SER A 355 -6.95 4.76 38.08
C SER A 355 -8.32 4.90 37.40
N TYR A 356 -9.38 4.39 38.01
CA TYR A 356 -10.74 4.34 37.48
C TYR A 356 -11.19 5.71 36.89
N ARG A 357 -10.96 6.81 37.62
CA ARG A 357 -11.25 8.18 37.14
C ARG A 357 -10.50 8.60 35.87
N LYS A 358 -9.36 7.98 35.58
CA LYS A 358 -8.57 8.26 34.37
C LYS A 358 -9.10 7.51 33.16
N ILE A 359 -9.66 6.31 33.32
CA ILE A 359 -10.14 5.45 32.21
C ILE A 359 -11.35 6.07 31.52
N GLN A 360 -12.32 6.57 32.29
CA GLN A 360 -13.46 7.34 31.75
C GLN A 360 -13.04 8.61 30.98
N LYS A 361 -11.83 9.13 31.21
CA LYS A 361 -11.26 10.30 30.54
C LYS A 361 -10.05 9.96 29.65
N VAL A 362 -9.85 8.68 29.32
CA VAL A 362 -8.72 8.28 28.47
C VAL A 362 -8.87 8.91 27.10
N ARG A 363 -7.82 9.64 26.71
CA ARG A 363 -7.66 10.14 25.35
C ARG A 363 -6.79 9.17 24.57
N LEU A 364 -7.28 8.74 23.42
CA LEU A 364 -6.58 7.80 22.55
C LEU A 364 -5.26 8.39 22.04
N LYS A 365 -4.22 7.57 22.06
CA LYS A 365 -2.88 7.87 21.57
C LYS A 365 -2.45 6.84 20.53
N ILE A 366 -1.45 7.22 19.75
CA ILE A 366 -0.82 6.35 18.77
C ILE A 366 -0.30 5.08 19.47
N GLY A 367 -0.72 3.92 18.98
CA GLY A 367 -0.31 2.62 19.51
C GLY A 367 -1.14 2.11 20.69
N ASP A 368 -2.16 2.84 21.15
CA ASP A 368 -3.15 2.26 22.06
C ASP A 368 -3.87 1.09 21.37
N VAL A 369 -4.11 0.02 22.11
CA VAL A 369 -4.81 -1.18 21.64
C VAL A 369 -6.12 -1.32 22.38
N ILE A 370 -7.20 -1.49 21.62
CA ILE A 370 -8.57 -1.60 22.11
C ILE A 370 -9.06 -3.01 21.77
N LEU A 371 -9.56 -3.73 22.76
CA LEU A 371 -10.21 -5.01 22.58
C LEU A 371 -11.71 -4.76 22.47
N ILE A 372 -12.31 -5.14 21.34
CA ILE A 372 -13.75 -4.97 21.10
C ILE A 372 -14.41 -6.30 20.76
N ARG A 373 -15.72 -6.38 21.03
CA ARG A 373 -16.64 -7.38 20.51
C ARG A 373 -17.56 -6.73 19.48
N CYS A 374 -17.70 -7.35 18.31
CA CYS A 374 -18.62 -6.90 17.28
C CYS A 374 -19.07 -8.06 16.36
N PRO A 375 -20.23 -7.96 15.71
CA PRO A 375 -20.66 -8.91 14.68
C PRO A 375 -19.67 -8.98 13.51
N ARG A 376 -19.58 -10.14 12.86
CA ARG A 376 -18.70 -10.36 11.69
C ARG A 376 -18.91 -9.37 10.54
N GLU A 377 -20.13 -8.91 10.33
CA GLU A 377 -20.49 -7.95 9.28
C GLU A 377 -19.83 -6.58 9.46
N LYS A 378 -19.61 -6.16 10.72
CA LYS A 378 -19.00 -4.86 11.06
C LYS A 378 -17.49 -4.83 10.89
N VAL A 379 -16.83 -6.00 10.88
CA VAL A 379 -15.38 -6.10 10.72
C VAL A 379 -14.93 -5.47 9.40
N ALA A 380 -15.69 -5.64 8.31
CA ALA A 380 -15.38 -5.03 7.02
C ALA A 380 -15.47 -3.49 7.08
N THR A 381 -16.45 -2.95 7.79
CA THR A 381 -16.63 -1.51 8.00
C THR A 381 -15.48 -0.92 8.82
N ILE A 382 -15.08 -1.59 9.91
CA ILE A 382 -13.94 -1.17 10.75
C ILE A 382 -12.64 -1.25 9.95
N ARG A 383 -12.44 -2.31 9.16
CA ARG A 383 -11.26 -2.51 8.30
C ARG A 383 -11.11 -1.45 7.21
N ASN A 384 -12.23 -0.94 6.69
CA ASN A 384 -12.23 0.13 5.69
C ASN A 384 -12.06 1.52 6.30
N SER A 385 -12.13 1.64 7.64
CA SER A 385 -11.85 2.89 8.33
C SER A 385 -10.35 3.13 8.45
N THR A 386 -9.91 4.39 8.31
CA THR A 386 -8.50 4.79 8.53
C THR A 386 -8.18 5.00 10.01
N ASP A 387 -9.18 4.89 10.88
CA ASP A 387 -9.09 5.28 12.28
C ASP A 387 -8.53 4.16 13.18
N PHE A 388 -8.51 2.91 12.70
CA PHE A 388 -8.01 1.72 13.40
C PHE A 388 -7.32 0.75 12.43
N VAL A 389 -6.39 -0.06 12.96
CA VAL A 389 -5.82 -1.22 12.25
C VAL A 389 -6.13 -2.47 13.07
N ILE A 390 -6.58 -3.55 12.43
CA ILE A 390 -6.89 -4.81 13.11
C ILE A 390 -5.57 -5.60 13.25
N LEU A 391 -5.16 -5.88 14.50
CA LEU A 391 -3.89 -6.56 14.83
C LEU A 391 -3.97 -8.08 14.68
N GLU A 392 -5.07 -8.67 15.16
CA GLU A 392 -5.30 -10.11 15.16
C GLU A 392 -6.76 -10.37 14.76
N ASP A 393 -6.93 -10.88 13.54
CA ASP A 393 -8.13 -11.60 13.12
C ASP A 393 -8.02 -12.98 13.79
N ILE A 394 -8.64 -13.19 14.96
CA ILE A 394 -8.73 -14.56 15.53
C ILE A 394 -9.42 -15.49 14.52
N HIS A 395 -10.17 -14.94 13.56
CA HIS A 395 -10.56 -15.63 12.34
C HIS A 395 -10.01 -14.88 11.14
N HIS A 396 -8.93 -15.39 10.55
CA HIS A 396 -8.45 -14.99 9.22
C HIS A 396 -9.65 -14.59 8.34
N ALA A 397 -9.61 -13.39 7.75
CA ALA A 397 -10.32 -13.14 6.49
C ALA A 397 -10.21 -14.43 5.66
N MET A 398 -11.33 -15.01 5.25
CA MET A 398 -11.33 -16.33 4.58
C MET A 398 -10.58 -16.20 3.26
N ILE A 399 -9.27 -16.39 3.36
CA ILE A 399 -8.34 -16.58 2.28
C ILE A 399 -8.52 -18.05 1.92
N ASP A 400 -9.10 -18.30 0.75
CA ASP A 400 -9.24 -19.64 0.19
C ASP A 400 -7.84 -20.14 -0.21
N LYS A 401 -7.04 -20.55 0.79
CA LYS A 401 -5.67 -21.07 0.59
C LYS A 401 -5.65 -22.28 -0.34
N GLU A 402 -6.77 -23.01 -0.41
CA GLU A 402 -6.98 -24.12 -1.34
C GLU A 402 -6.90 -23.69 -2.81
N LYS A 403 -7.26 -22.44 -3.12
CA LYS A 403 -7.24 -21.89 -4.49
C LYS A 403 -5.94 -21.17 -4.83
N ALA A 404 -5.01 -21.03 -3.89
CA ALA A 404 -3.72 -20.38 -4.12
C ALA A 404 -2.96 -21.02 -5.28
N GLY A 405 -2.89 -22.36 -5.32
CA GLY A 405 -2.21 -23.09 -6.39
C GLY A 405 -2.83 -22.86 -7.76
N ILE A 406 -4.16 -22.81 -7.83
CA ILE A 406 -4.91 -22.55 -9.06
C ILE A 406 -4.62 -21.14 -9.57
N ALA A 407 -4.73 -20.13 -8.70
CA ALA A 407 -4.45 -18.75 -9.07
C ALA A 407 -3.01 -18.55 -9.57
N VAL A 408 -2.03 -19.14 -8.88
CA VAL A 408 -0.62 -19.13 -9.32
C VAL A 408 -0.45 -19.82 -10.67
N SER A 409 -1.07 -20.98 -10.89
CA SER A 409 -0.97 -21.70 -12.16
C SER A 409 -1.57 -20.91 -13.33
N ILE A 410 -2.72 -20.26 -13.13
CA ILE A 410 -3.35 -19.44 -14.16
C ILE A 410 -2.46 -18.25 -14.48
N PHE A 411 -1.98 -17.55 -13.45
CA PHE A 411 -1.10 -16.41 -13.63
C PHE A 411 0.22 -16.79 -14.33
N ALA A 412 0.84 -17.90 -13.93
CA ALA A 412 2.03 -18.44 -14.60
C ALA A 412 1.73 -18.82 -16.06
N GLY A 413 0.55 -19.37 -16.35
CA GLY A 413 0.09 -19.65 -17.70
C GLY A 413 -0.05 -18.40 -18.56
N VAL A 414 -0.62 -17.31 -18.02
CA VAL A 414 -0.71 -16.00 -18.70
C VAL A 414 0.68 -15.48 -19.04
N VAL A 415 1.59 -15.49 -18.06
CA VAL A 415 2.98 -15.03 -18.25
C VAL A 415 3.68 -15.88 -19.30
N ALA A 416 3.57 -17.21 -19.22
CA ALA A 416 4.19 -18.12 -20.19
C ALA A 416 3.64 -17.91 -21.61
N ALA A 417 2.33 -17.78 -21.77
CA ALA A 417 1.70 -17.56 -23.07
C ALA A 417 2.12 -16.24 -23.71
N ALA A 418 2.14 -15.15 -22.93
CA ALA A 418 2.62 -13.85 -23.40
C ALA A 418 4.12 -13.88 -23.73
N SER A 419 4.92 -14.59 -22.92
CA SER A 419 6.37 -14.71 -23.11
C SER A 419 6.76 -15.52 -24.35
N LEU A 420 6.00 -16.57 -24.66
CA LEU A 420 6.19 -17.41 -25.85
C LEU A 420 5.62 -16.77 -27.12
N GLY A 421 4.96 -15.61 -27.01
CA GLY A 421 4.34 -14.93 -28.13
C GLY A 421 3.13 -15.67 -28.72
N LEU A 422 2.44 -16.49 -27.92
CA LEU A 422 1.27 -17.25 -28.39
C LEU A 422 0.08 -16.34 -28.70
N ALA A 423 -0.06 -15.24 -27.97
CA ALA A 423 -1.04 -14.20 -28.20
C ALA A 423 -0.58 -12.88 -27.55
N ASP A 424 -1.23 -11.77 -27.92
CA ASP A 424 -1.04 -10.47 -27.27
C ASP A 424 -1.34 -10.55 -25.76
N ILE A 425 -0.63 -9.74 -24.98
CA ILE A 425 -0.78 -9.71 -23.52
C ILE A 425 -2.19 -9.32 -23.06
N MET A 426 -2.88 -8.50 -23.84
CA MET A 426 -4.29 -8.16 -23.60
C MET A 426 -5.16 -9.42 -23.64
N ILE A 427 -4.97 -10.27 -24.66
CA ILE A 427 -5.76 -11.50 -24.81
C ILE A 427 -5.38 -12.51 -23.72
N CYS A 428 -4.08 -12.70 -23.46
CA CYS A 428 -3.60 -13.59 -22.41
C CYS A 428 -4.16 -13.17 -21.04
N SER A 429 -4.13 -11.88 -20.73
CA SER A 429 -4.61 -11.35 -19.45
C SER A 429 -6.12 -11.49 -19.28
N LEU A 430 -6.92 -11.17 -20.31
CA LEU A 430 -8.37 -11.38 -20.28
C LEU A 430 -8.74 -12.85 -20.12
N ALA A 431 -8.06 -13.76 -20.83
CA ALA A 431 -8.26 -15.19 -20.67
C ALA A 431 -7.93 -15.66 -19.25
N GLY A 432 -6.86 -15.13 -18.64
CA GLY A 432 -6.52 -15.39 -17.25
C GLY A 432 -7.58 -14.89 -16.26
N VAL A 433 -8.11 -13.68 -16.47
CA VAL A 433 -9.19 -13.11 -15.64
C VAL A 433 -10.43 -14.00 -15.71
N LEU A 434 -10.81 -14.43 -16.92
CA LEU A 434 -11.92 -15.34 -17.12
C LEU A 434 -11.67 -16.67 -16.39
N ALA A 435 -10.48 -17.27 -16.54
CA ALA A 435 -10.13 -18.52 -15.86
C ALA A 435 -10.17 -18.38 -14.33
N MET A 436 -9.66 -17.27 -13.77
CA MET A 436 -9.73 -17.00 -12.32
C MET A 436 -11.16 -16.79 -11.82
N ALA A 437 -12.02 -16.15 -12.63
CA ALA A 437 -13.43 -15.98 -12.31
C ALA A 437 -14.17 -17.32 -12.33
N LEU A 438 -13.94 -18.16 -13.36
CA LEU A 438 -14.55 -19.49 -13.50
C LEU A 438 -14.11 -20.47 -12.40
N THR A 439 -12.86 -20.37 -11.95
CA THR A 439 -12.33 -21.17 -10.84
C THR A 439 -12.65 -20.58 -9.45
N HIS A 440 -13.44 -19.51 -9.40
CA HIS A 440 -13.83 -18.82 -8.16
C HIS A 440 -12.63 -18.36 -7.30
N CYS A 441 -11.52 -17.97 -7.94
CA CYS A 441 -10.40 -17.32 -7.26
C CYS A 441 -10.81 -15.93 -6.73
N PHE A 442 -11.79 -15.28 -7.35
CA PHE A 442 -12.48 -14.09 -6.85
C PHE A 442 -13.93 -14.02 -7.35
N SER A 443 -14.78 -13.25 -6.65
CA SER A 443 -16.09 -12.83 -7.15
C SER A 443 -15.95 -11.59 -8.03
N LEU A 444 -16.65 -11.55 -9.18
CA LEU A 444 -16.67 -10.40 -10.09
C LEU A 444 -17.09 -9.10 -9.39
N LYS A 445 -18.02 -9.19 -8.43
CA LYS A 445 -18.48 -8.03 -7.65
C LYS A 445 -17.34 -7.41 -6.82
N ASP A 446 -16.49 -8.25 -6.23
CA ASP A 446 -15.32 -7.79 -5.48
C ASP A 446 -14.21 -7.32 -6.43
N ALA A 447 -14.10 -7.93 -7.60
CA ALA A 447 -13.12 -7.60 -8.61
C ALA A 447 -13.34 -6.19 -9.18
N TYR A 448 -14.58 -5.83 -9.50
CA TYR A 448 -14.91 -4.47 -9.97
C TYR A 448 -14.58 -3.39 -8.95
N ARG A 449 -14.74 -3.67 -7.66
CA ARG A 449 -14.38 -2.74 -6.57
C ARG A 449 -12.87 -2.52 -6.42
N THR A 450 -12.06 -3.36 -7.06
CA THR A 450 -10.59 -3.31 -6.96
C THR A 450 -9.92 -2.65 -8.17
N LEU A 451 -10.68 -2.36 -9.21
CA LEU A 451 -10.20 -1.57 -10.34
C LEU A 451 -9.89 -0.15 -9.89
N GLN A 452 -8.68 0.31 -10.17
CA GLN A 452 -8.27 1.70 -9.91
C GLN A 452 -8.76 2.57 -11.07
N SER A 453 -10.04 2.97 -11.01
CA SER A 453 -10.66 3.78 -12.05
C SER A 453 -9.91 5.08 -12.31
N GLU A 454 -9.24 5.63 -11.30
CA GLU A 454 -8.45 6.86 -11.42
C GLU A 454 -7.24 6.66 -12.35
N VAL A 455 -6.55 5.52 -12.24
CA VAL A 455 -5.41 5.20 -13.09
C VAL A 455 -5.87 4.91 -14.52
N LEU A 456 -6.96 4.15 -14.67
CA LEU A 456 -7.50 3.83 -16.00
C LEU A 456 -7.95 5.10 -16.73
N LEU A 457 -8.71 5.99 -16.06
CA LEU A 457 -9.16 7.25 -16.65
C LEU A 457 -7.98 8.18 -16.96
N LEU A 458 -6.95 8.21 -16.11
CA LEU A 458 -5.72 8.95 -16.41
C LEU A 458 -5.08 8.49 -17.73
N ILE A 459 -4.95 7.17 -17.93
CA ILE A 459 -4.38 6.63 -19.17
C ILE A 459 -5.22 7.06 -20.38
N VAL A 460 -6.55 6.95 -20.29
CA VAL A 460 -7.46 7.37 -21.37
C VAL A 460 -7.30 8.86 -21.69
N GLY A 461 -7.36 9.74 -20.69
CA GLY A 461 -7.26 11.19 -20.89
C GLY A 461 -5.89 11.63 -21.40
N THR A 462 -4.83 10.94 -21.00
CA THR A 462 -3.46 11.24 -21.43
C THR A 462 -3.15 10.69 -22.83
N ILE A 463 -3.76 9.58 -23.25
CA ILE A 463 -3.75 9.14 -24.66
C ILE A 463 -4.40 10.21 -25.55
N ALA A 464 -5.55 10.75 -25.13
CA ALA A 464 -6.20 11.86 -25.85
C ALA A 464 -5.28 13.09 -25.93
N LEU A 465 -4.63 13.47 -24.82
CA LEU A 465 -3.66 14.57 -24.83
C LEU A 465 -2.47 14.33 -25.77
N GLY A 466 -1.91 13.12 -25.77
CA GLY A 466 -0.80 12.75 -26.66
C GLY A 466 -1.19 12.84 -28.14
N LEU A 467 -2.39 12.36 -28.49
CA LEU A 467 -2.93 12.48 -29.85
C LEU A 467 -3.16 13.94 -30.26
N ALA A 468 -3.66 14.78 -29.34
CA ALA A 468 -3.82 16.21 -29.59
C ALA A 468 -2.47 16.91 -29.81
N MET A 469 -1.45 16.57 -29.02
CA MET A 469 -0.09 17.12 -29.20
C MET A 469 0.51 16.73 -30.56
N GLN A 470 0.32 15.48 -30.99
CA GLN A 470 0.77 15.01 -32.30
C GLN A 470 0.05 15.73 -33.45
N LYS A 471 -1.29 15.82 -33.40
CA LYS A 471 -2.08 16.49 -34.45
C LYS A 471 -1.75 17.97 -34.63
N THR A 472 -1.42 18.64 -33.53
CA THR A 472 -1.11 20.07 -33.55
C THR A 472 0.36 20.36 -33.88
N GLY A 473 1.23 19.36 -33.94
CA GLY A 473 2.67 19.55 -34.13
C GLY A 473 3.41 20.06 -32.88
N ALA A 474 2.78 19.99 -31.71
CA ALA A 474 3.37 20.46 -30.46
C ALA A 474 4.57 19.58 -30.04
N THR A 475 4.51 18.28 -30.34
CA THR A 475 5.58 17.32 -30.07
C THR A 475 6.90 17.67 -30.76
N GLU A 476 6.84 18.09 -32.02
CA GLU A 476 7.98 18.50 -32.83
C GLU A 476 8.60 19.79 -32.28
N LEU A 477 7.76 20.76 -31.90
CA LEU A 477 8.23 21.99 -31.26
C LEU A 477 8.98 21.68 -29.96
N TYR A 478 8.41 20.83 -29.10
CA TYR A 478 9.04 20.48 -27.82
C TYR A 478 10.34 19.69 -28.01
N ALA A 479 10.37 18.78 -28.97
CA ALA A 479 11.59 18.05 -29.35
C ALA A 479 12.70 19.02 -29.81
N HIS A 480 12.39 19.98 -30.69
CA HIS A 480 13.38 20.98 -31.12
C HIS A 480 13.84 21.88 -29.98
N LEU A 481 12.94 22.32 -29.09
CA LEU A 481 13.30 23.10 -27.90
C LEU A 481 14.23 22.30 -26.97
N PHE A 482 13.94 21.01 -26.78
CA PHE A 482 14.77 20.13 -25.99
C PHE A 482 16.15 19.92 -26.62
N LEU A 483 16.21 19.64 -27.92
CA LEU A 483 17.45 19.45 -28.68
C LEU A 483 18.36 20.67 -28.67
N ASN A 484 17.81 21.88 -28.57
CA ASN A 484 18.61 23.10 -28.45
C ASN A 484 19.52 23.11 -27.22
N LEU A 485 19.19 22.35 -26.17
CA LEU A 485 20.03 22.20 -24.98
C LEU A 485 21.27 21.32 -25.21
N PHE A 486 21.27 20.52 -26.29
CA PHE A 486 22.28 19.50 -26.58
C PHE A 486 22.94 19.70 -27.96
N GLN A 487 22.89 20.93 -28.51
CA GLN A 487 23.48 21.20 -29.83
C GLN A 487 24.97 20.82 -29.86
N GLY A 488 25.35 20.03 -30.87
CA GLY A 488 26.74 19.57 -31.07
C GLY A 488 27.18 18.40 -30.18
N LEU A 489 26.28 17.82 -29.39
CA LEU A 489 26.55 16.59 -28.61
C LEU A 489 26.03 15.35 -29.32
N ASP A 490 26.66 14.20 -29.03
CA ASP A 490 26.25 12.90 -29.57
C ASP A 490 24.87 12.44 -29.03
N PRO A 491 24.14 11.57 -29.75
CA PRO A 491 22.81 11.07 -29.34
C PRO A 491 22.78 10.44 -27.93
N GLU A 492 23.90 9.89 -27.46
CA GLU A 492 24.05 9.37 -26.10
C GLU A 492 23.73 10.41 -25.02
N TYR A 493 24.21 11.65 -25.19
CA TYR A 493 23.97 12.73 -24.24
C TYR A 493 22.52 13.21 -24.27
N VAL A 494 21.88 13.19 -25.44
CA VAL A 494 20.47 13.53 -25.59
C VAL A 494 19.60 12.48 -24.88
N LEU A 495 19.95 11.20 -25.00
CA LEU A 495 19.29 10.12 -24.27
C LEU A 495 19.43 10.29 -22.75
N VAL A 496 20.63 10.61 -22.25
CA VAL A 496 20.84 10.94 -20.82
C VAL A 496 19.92 12.08 -20.40
N GLY A 497 19.82 13.12 -21.21
CA GLY A 497 18.91 14.25 -21.00
C GLY A 497 17.46 13.82 -20.86
N ILE A 498 16.96 12.95 -21.75
CA ILE A 498 15.59 12.45 -21.70
C ILE A 498 15.35 11.60 -20.46
N ILE A 499 16.27 10.69 -20.11
CA ILE A 499 16.15 9.84 -18.92
C ILE A 499 16.13 10.72 -17.66
N ALA A 500 17.01 11.72 -17.58
CA ALA A 500 17.08 12.64 -16.45
C ALA A 500 15.84 13.53 -16.35
N LEU A 501 15.36 14.10 -17.47
CA LEU A 501 14.12 14.87 -17.52
C LEU A 501 12.94 14.03 -17.04
N THR A 502 12.87 12.77 -17.51
CA THR A 502 11.83 11.83 -17.10
C THR A 502 11.90 11.52 -15.61
N SER A 503 13.10 11.25 -15.08
CA SER A 503 13.28 11.05 -13.65
C SER A 503 12.87 12.28 -12.83
N ILE A 504 13.26 13.48 -13.24
CA ILE A 504 12.90 14.72 -12.53
C ILE A 504 11.37 14.93 -12.52
N CYS A 505 10.71 14.76 -13.67
CA CYS A 505 9.26 14.91 -13.78
C CYS A 505 8.51 13.90 -12.91
N THR A 506 8.98 12.64 -12.82
CA THR A 506 8.30 11.62 -12.01
C THR A 506 8.48 11.78 -10.49
N HIS A 507 9.29 12.74 -10.04
CA HIS A 507 9.31 13.11 -8.61
C HIS A 507 8.18 14.07 -8.25
N LEU A 508 7.58 14.74 -9.25
CA LEU A 508 6.51 15.73 -9.12
C LEU A 508 5.15 15.19 -9.58
N LEU A 509 5.17 14.29 -10.56
CA LEU A 509 4.00 13.64 -11.14
C LEU A 509 4.04 12.14 -10.85
N SER A 510 2.92 11.46 -11.06
CA SER A 510 2.91 10.00 -11.08
C SER A 510 3.77 9.45 -12.23
N ASN A 511 4.34 8.25 -12.06
CA ASN A 511 5.12 7.57 -13.09
C ASN A 511 4.34 7.47 -14.41
N ASN A 512 3.05 7.15 -14.34
CA ASN A 512 2.19 7.00 -15.52
C ASN A 512 1.96 8.32 -16.24
N ALA A 513 1.67 9.41 -15.51
CA ALA A 513 1.52 10.72 -16.12
C ALA A 513 2.82 11.19 -16.79
N THR A 514 3.96 10.95 -16.13
CA THR A 514 5.28 11.31 -16.65
C THR A 514 5.60 10.57 -17.94
N ALA A 515 5.37 9.25 -17.96
CA ALA A 515 5.64 8.43 -19.13
C ALA A 515 4.82 8.87 -20.36
N VAL A 516 3.52 9.14 -20.17
CA VAL A 516 2.67 9.58 -21.28
C VAL A 516 3.06 10.97 -21.78
N LEU A 517 3.47 11.86 -20.88
CA LEU A 517 3.90 13.19 -21.25
C LEU A 517 5.20 13.17 -22.06
N LEU A 518 6.19 12.41 -21.60
CA LEU A 518 7.54 12.48 -22.15
C LEU A 518 7.80 11.51 -23.28
N LEU A 519 7.03 10.43 -23.42
CA LEU A 519 7.22 9.48 -24.50
C LEU A 519 7.09 10.11 -25.91
N PRO A 520 6.04 10.90 -26.21
CA PRO A 520 5.93 11.55 -27.52
C PRO A 520 7.10 12.48 -27.80
N ILE A 521 7.55 13.24 -26.78
CA ILE A 521 8.70 14.14 -26.89
C ILE A 521 9.99 13.35 -27.14
N ALA A 522 10.18 12.23 -26.44
CA ALA A 522 11.33 11.35 -26.59
C ALA A 522 11.38 10.71 -27.98
N ILE A 523 10.24 10.24 -28.51
CA ILE A 523 10.11 9.72 -29.86
C ILE A 523 10.41 10.82 -30.89
N SER A 524 9.77 11.98 -30.80
CA SER A 524 10.01 13.09 -31.73
C SER A 524 11.46 13.59 -31.67
N THR A 525 12.09 13.55 -30.50
CA THR A 525 13.52 13.87 -30.33
C THR A 525 14.41 12.89 -31.11
N ALA A 526 14.14 11.60 -31.01
CA ALA A 526 14.87 10.57 -31.76
C ALA A 526 14.67 10.72 -33.28
N VAL A 527 13.43 10.95 -33.72
CA VAL A 527 13.09 11.18 -35.13
C VAL A 527 13.80 12.44 -35.66
N ALA A 528 13.82 13.52 -34.88
CA ALA A 528 14.51 14.76 -35.26
C ALA A 528 16.04 14.61 -35.33
N LEU A 529 16.62 13.68 -34.55
CA LEU A 529 18.03 13.29 -34.65
C LEU A 529 18.32 12.32 -35.79
N GLY A 530 17.30 11.74 -36.42
CA GLY A 530 17.45 10.72 -37.46
C GLY A 530 17.94 9.37 -36.93
N VAL A 531 17.69 9.07 -35.66
CA VAL A 531 18.11 7.83 -34.99
C VAL A 531 16.92 6.95 -34.62
N ASN A 532 17.18 5.68 -34.31
CA ASN A 532 16.20 4.74 -33.81
C ASN A 532 15.53 5.28 -32.52
N PRO A 533 14.19 5.33 -32.42
CA PRO A 533 13.49 5.80 -31.22
C PRO A 533 13.47 4.82 -30.05
N LYS A 534 13.78 3.53 -30.29
CA LYS A 534 13.72 2.48 -29.27
C LYS A 534 14.57 2.76 -28.00
N PRO A 535 15.81 3.28 -28.10
CA PRO A 535 16.61 3.69 -26.93
C PRO A 535 15.90 4.76 -26.08
N PHE A 536 15.24 5.71 -26.72
CA PHE A 536 14.50 6.79 -26.06
C PHE A 536 13.21 6.29 -25.40
N ILE A 537 12.48 5.40 -26.06
CA ILE A 537 11.29 4.72 -25.50
C ILE A 537 11.67 3.96 -24.22
N VAL A 538 12.72 3.14 -24.27
CA VAL A 538 13.23 2.41 -23.10
C VAL A 538 13.76 3.39 -22.03
N GLY A 539 14.40 4.48 -22.45
CA GLY A 539 14.85 5.55 -21.56
C GLY A 539 13.69 6.15 -20.74
N VAL A 540 12.52 6.34 -21.35
CA VAL A 540 11.32 6.81 -20.64
C VAL A 540 10.81 5.76 -19.64
N CYS A 541 10.82 4.46 -19.95
CA CYS A 541 10.44 3.40 -18.99
C CYS A 541 11.29 3.46 -17.70
N PHE A 542 12.62 3.54 -17.86
CA PHE A 542 13.54 3.59 -16.72
C PHE A 542 13.49 4.95 -16.00
N GLY A 543 13.46 6.05 -16.75
CA GLY A 543 13.36 7.39 -16.19
C GLY A 543 12.07 7.60 -15.38
N ALA A 544 10.92 7.15 -15.89
CA ALA A 544 9.63 7.28 -15.21
C ALA A 544 9.53 6.38 -13.97
N SER A 545 10.33 5.33 -13.88
CA SER A 545 10.40 4.47 -12.69
C SER A 545 11.45 4.94 -11.68
N ALA A 546 12.37 5.81 -12.09
CA ALA A 546 13.43 6.38 -11.26
C ALA A 546 12.89 7.56 -10.43
N CYS A 547 12.04 7.26 -9.45
CA CYS A 547 11.37 8.22 -8.55
C CYS A 547 11.70 7.96 -7.06
N TYR A 548 12.96 7.65 -6.76
CA TYR A 548 13.35 7.23 -5.41
C TYR A 548 13.47 8.40 -4.42
N ALA A 549 13.77 9.62 -4.87
CA ALA A 549 14.17 10.71 -3.98
C ALA A 549 13.01 11.40 -3.25
N THR A 550 11.75 11.13 -3.62
CA THR A 550 10.57 11.74 -2.98
C THR A 550 9.54 10.67 -2.58
N PRO A 551 8.78 10.91 -1.50
CA PRO A 551 7.68 10.04 -1.13
C PRO A 551 6.47 10.20 -2.06
N ILE A 552 6.31 11.37 -2.70
CA ILE A 552 5.13 11.77 -3.47
C ILE A 552 5.12 11.14 -4.86
N GLY A 553 6.29 11.01 -5.51
CA GLY A 553 6.37 10.59 -6.91
C GLY A 553 5.77 9.22 -7.20
N TYR A 554 5.63 8.35 -6.18
CA TYR A 554 5.06 7.01 -6.37
C TYR A 554 4.28 6.50 -5.17
N GLN A 555 3.19 5.76 -5.45
CA GLN A 555 2.24 5.32 -4.44
C GLN A 555 2.87 4.39 -3.39
N THR A 556 3.78 3.49 -3.79
CA THR A 556 4.45 2.58 -2.82
C THR A 556 5.33 3.34 -1.85
N ASN A 557 5.95 4.44 -2.30
CA ASN A 557 6.75 5.30 -1.45
C ASN A 557 5.88 5.97 -0.38
N LEU A 558 4.66 6.43 -0.71
CA LEU A 558 3.71 6.95 0.27
C LEU A 558 3.25 5.90 1.28
N LEU A 559 2.98 4.67 0.82
CA LEU A 559 2.49 3.58 1.67
C LEU A 559 3.47 3.24 2.80
N VAL A 560 4.78 3.33 2.54
CA VAL A 560 5.81 3.04 3.54
C VAL A 560 6.22 4.26 4.37
N TYR A 561 5.86 5.47 3.94
CA TYR A 561 6.22 6.74 4.57
C TYR A 561 5.76 6.81 6.04
N SER A 562 4.46 6.58 6.26
CA SER A 562 3.82 6.69 7.58
C SER A 562 4.17 5.50 8.50
N PRO A 563 4.05 4.23 8.06
CA PRO A 563 4.39 3.08 8.91
C PRO A 563 5.85 3.04 9.36
N GLY A 564 6.78 3.53 8.53
CA GLY A 564 8.19 3.66 8.89
C GLY A 564 8.54 4.91 9.68
N GLY A 565 7.56 5.82 9.89
CA GLY A 565 7.75 7.09 10.57
C GLY A 565 8.82 7.96 9.91
N TYR A 566 8.90 7.96 8.57
CA TYR A 566 9.93 8.65 7.81
C TYR A 566 9.68 10.17 7.71
N ARG A 567 10.75 10.89 7.39
CA ARG A 567 10.72 12.29 6.96
C ARG A 567 11.09 12.34 5.49
N PHE A 568 10.68 13.41 4.80
CA PHE A 568 11.06 13.65 3.41
C PHE A 568 12.58 13.55 3.17
N SER A 569 13.39 14.07 4.11
CA SER A 569 14.85 14.01 4.02
C SER A 569 15.42 12.59 4.07
N ASP A 570 14.68 11.61 4.61
CA ASP A 570 15.11 10.21 4.62
C ASP A 570 15.06 9.61 3.19
N TYR A 571 14.08 10.04 2.35
CA TYR A 571 13.99 9.64 0.94
C TYR A 571 15.12 10.24 0.11
N VAL A 572 15.42 11.53 0.31
CA VAL A 572 16.51 12.17 -0.45
C VAL A 572 17.86 11.49 -0.14
N LYS A 573 18.12 11.15 1.13
CA LYS A 573 19.40 10.54 1.55
C LYS A 573 19.72 9.21 0.87
N LEU A 574 18.74 8.30 0.79
CA LEU A 574 18.94 6.98 0.19
C LEU A 574 18.51 6.92 -1.27
N GLY A 575 17.40 7.58 -1.58
CA GLY A 575 16.77 7.59 -2.89
C GLY A 575 17.57 8.37 -3.92
N LEU A 576 18.12 9.54 -3.61
CA LEU A 576 18.87 10.31 -4.62
C LEU A 576 20.14 9.57 -5.11
N PRO A 577 20.98 8.96 -4.25
CA PRO A 577 22.09 8.12 -4.72
C PRO A 577 21.65 6.94 -5.58
N LEU A 578 20.59 6.22 -5.17
CA LEU A 578 20.04 5.12 -5.97
C LEU A 578 19.50 5.62 -7.32
N ASN A 579 18.86 6.79 -7.32
CA ASN A 579 18.32 7.41 -8.52
C ASN A 579 19.40 7.72 -9.54
N LEU A 580 20.49 8.35 -9.11
CA LEU A 580 21.64 8.64 -9.97
C LEU A 580 22.31 7.36 -10.46
N LEU A 581 22.39 6.32 -9.61
CA LEU A 581 22.90 5.01 -10.00
C LEU A 581 22.05 4.38 -11.11
N VAL A 582 20.72 4.38 -10.97
CA VAL A 582 19.80 3.83 -11.97
C VAL A 582 19.87 4.61 -13.27
N ILE A 583 19.84 5.95 -13.22
CA ILE A 583 19.97 6.80 -14.41
C ILE A 583 21.30 6.55 -15.11
N GLY A 584 22.42 6.56 -14.37
CA GLY A 584 23.75 6.34 -14.95
C GLY A 584 23.89 4.97 -15.59
N LEU A 585 23.44 3.90 -14.93
CA LEU A 585 23.47 2.55 -15.50
C LEU A 585 22.56 2.43 -16.71
N ALA A 586 21.34 2.98 -16.66
CA ALA A 586 20.42 2.98 -17.80
C ALA A 586 21.04 3.72 -19.00
N SER A 587 21.58 4.91 -18.80
CA SER A 587 22.25 5.70 -19.84
C SER A 587 23.43 4.97 -20.49
N ILE A 588 24.17 4.15 -19.72
CA ILE A 588 25.29 3.35 -20.22
C ILE A 588 24.79 2.10 -20.96
N MET A 589 23.80 1.40 -20.40
CA MET A 589 23.40 0.09 -20.90
C MET A 589 22.42 0.16 -22.08
N ILE A 590 21.51 1.13 -22.11
CA ILE A 590 20.52 1.29 -23.17
C ILE A 590 21.15 1.36 -24.56
N PRO A 591 22.08 2.28 -24.88
CA PRO A 591 22.64 2.40 -26.22
C PRO A 591 23.47 1.17 -26.65
N ARG A 592 23.96 0.37 -25.69
CA ARG A 592 24.68 -0.88 -25.96
C ARG A 592 23.76 -2.03 -26.36
N VAL A 593 22.53 -2.05 -25.84
CA VAL A 593 21.54 -3.10 -26.16
C VAL A 593 20.66 -2.70 -27.33
N TRP A 594 20.32 -1.41 -27.42
CA TRP A 594 19.58 -0.81 -28.52
C TRP A 594 20.42 0.35 -29.08
N PRO A 595 21.16 0.15 -30.18
CA PRO A 595 21.93 1.23 -30.80
C PRO A 595 21.01 2.25 -31.48
N PHE A 596 21.53 3.48 -31.61
CA PHE A 596 20.90 4.60 -32.32
C PHE A 596 20.77 4.36 -33.82
#